data_AF-A0AAW0TAH5-F1
#
_entry.id   AF-A0AAW0TAH5-F1
#
_cell.length_a   1.000
_cell.length_b   1.000
_cell.length_c   1.000
_cell.angle_alpha   90.00
_cell.angle_beta   90.00
_cell.angle_gamma   90.00
#
_symmetry.space_group_name_H-M   'P 1'
#
loop_
_entity.id
_entity.type
_entity.pdbx_description
1 polymer ?
#
loop_
_entity_poly.entity_id
_entity_poly.type
_entity_poly.pdbx_seq_one_letter_code
_entity_poly.pdbx_strand_id
1 'polypeptide(L)'
;MATTLSPVVKGDPQRRPSMDAFKQQTKVEARVQLSHELDRLLLTSPATLKESARKEFEGFEKLFARFISDFEPSIHWDEIQKLEEGTIRSYSEIQGVSATKAKSLLDRLVVVKLNGGIGDFHGV
;
A
#
# COMPACT_ATOMS: atom_id res chain seq x y z
N MET A 1 30.67 -30.07 -60.91
CA MET A 1 29.59 -30.44 -59.97
C MET A 1 30.14 -30.33 -58.55
N ALA A 2 30.09 -29.14 -57.96
CA ALA A 2 30.55 -28.90 -56.59
C ALA A 2 29.32 -28.52 -55.75
N THR A 3 28.91 -29.40 -54.85
CA THR A 3 27.76 -29.19 -53.96
C THR A 3 28.21 -28.41 -52.74
N THR A 4 27.78 -27.15 -52.66
CA THR A 4 27.95 -26.28 -51.49
C THR A 4 26.94 -26.68 -50.41
N LEU A 5 27.43 -27.15 -49.27
CA LEU A 5 26.62 -27.38 -48.06
C LEU A 5 26.45 -26.05 -47.31
N SER A 6 25.20 -25.58 -47.17
CA SER A 6 24.85 -24.42 -46.36
C SER A 6 24.95 -24.74 -44.86
N PRO A 7 25.38 -23.80 -44.00
CA PRO A 7 25.42 -24.02 -42.57
C PRO A 7 24.02 -23.95 -41.95
N VAL A 8 23.72 -24.92 -41.07
CA VAL A 8 22.53 -24.95 -40.23
C VAL A 8 22.52 -23.71 -39.33
N VAL A 9 21.50 -22.86 -39.47
CA VAL A 9 21.20 -21.77 -38.55
C VAL A 9 20.78 -22.40 -37.22
N LYS A 10 21.64 -22.28 -36.22
CA LYS A 10 21.40 -22.71 -34.85
C LYS A 10 20.33 -21.79 -34.25
N GLY A 11 19.09 -22.26 -34.22
CA GLY A 11 17.97 -21.53 -33.62
C GLY A 11 18.27 -21.16 -32.18
N ASP A 12 18.00 -19.89 -31.85
CA ASP A 12 18.13 -19.34 -30.50
C ASP A 12 17.30 -20.19 -29.53
N PRO A 13 17.86 -20.67 -28.40
CA PRO A 13 17.06 -21.40 -27.43
C PRO A 13 16.06 -20.41 -26.83
N GLN A 14 14.78 -20.61 -27.16
CA GLN A 14 13.63 -19.95 -26.52
C GLN A 14 13.87 -19.90 -25.01
N ARG A 15 14.23 -18.71 -24.49
CA ARG A 15 14.36 -18.45 -23.05
C ARG A 15 12.98 -18.69 -22.45
N ARG A 16 12.78 -19.85 -21.86
CA ARG A 16 11.62 -20.10 -20.99
C ARG A 16 11.72 -19.10 -19.84
N PRO A 17 10.67 -18.31 -19.55
CA PRO A 17 10.71 -17.40 -18.42
C PRO A 17 11.00 -18.21 -17.16
N SER A 18 11.92 -17.69 -16.32
CA SER A 18 12.19 -18.28 -15.02
C SER A 18 10.91 -18.25 -14.17
N MET A 19 10.83 -19.12 -13.15
CA MET A 19 9.70 -19.10 -12.21
C MET A 19 9.50 -17.71 -11.56
N ASP A 20 10.57 -16.96 -11.36
CA ASP A 20 10.51 -15.59 -10.82
C ASP A 20 9.95 -14.58 -11.82
N ALA A 21 10.36 -14.67 -13.09
CA ALA A 21 9.78 -13.86 -14.15
C ALA A 21 8.28 -14.16 -14.32
N PHE A 22 7.89 -15.43 -14.19
CA PHE A 22 6.48 -15.81 -14.20
C PHE A 22 5.71 -15.22 -13.01
N LYS A 23 6.23 -15.34 -11.78
CA LYS A 23 5.61 -14.73 -10.58
C LYS A 23 5.45 -13.22 -10.72
N GLN A 24 6.47 -12.52 -11.24
CA GLN A 24 6.41 -11.08 -11.47
C GLN A 24 5.34 -10.72 -12.50
N GLN A 25 5.26 -11.48 -13.59
CA GLN A 25 4.24 -11.30 -14.61
C GLN A 25 2.83 -11.53 -14.05
N THR A 26 2.60 -12.59 -13.27
CA THR A 26 1.32 -12.84 -12.61
C THR A 26 0.89 -11.69 -11.70
N LYS A 27 1.83 -11.05 -10.99
CA LYS A 27 1.52 -9.89 -10.13
C LYS A 27 1.10 -8.68 -10.94
N VAL A 28 1.79 -8.40 -12.05
CA VAL A 28 1.41 -7.29 -12.95
C VAL A 28 0.02 -7.52 -13.51
N GLU A 29 -0.26 -8.75 -13.95
CA GLU A 29 -1.59 -9.14 -14.47
C GLU A 29 -2.68 -9.00 -13.42
N ALA A 30 -2.44 -9.48 -12.19
CA ALA A 30 -3.39 -9.34 -11.08
C ALA A 30 -3.73 -7.88 -10.78
N ARG A 31 -2.74 -6.96 -10.85
CA ARG A 31 -2.97 -5.53 -10.65
C ARG A 31 -3.82 -4.91 -11.76
N VAL A 32 -3.53 -5.25 -13.02
CA VAL A 32 -4.30 -4.77 -14.17
C VAL A 32 -5.73 -5.27 -14.12
N GLN A 33 -5.92 -6.54 -13.79
CA GLN A 33 -7.25 -7.13 -13.64
C GLN A 33 -8.04 -6.45 -12.52
N LEU A 34 -7.42 -6.19 -11.36
CA LEU A 34 -8.08 -5.47 -10.27
C LEU A 34 -8.57 -4.09 -10.74
N SER A 35 -7.71 -3.32 -11.41
CA SER A 35 -8.07 -1.97 -11.86
C SER A 35 -9.28 -1.97 -12.79
N HIS A 36 -9.31 -2.92 -13.75
CA HIS A 36 -10.47 -3.10 -14.63
C HIS A 36 -11.77 -3.45 -13.89
N GLU A 37 -11.69 -4.28 -12.84
CA GLU A 37 -12.88 -4.63 -12.05
C GLU A 37 -13.35 -3.46 -11.18
N LEU A 38 -12.44 -2.62 -10.67
CA LEU A 38 -12.79 -1.40 -9.94
C LEU A 38 -13.46 -0.36 -10.86
N ASP A 39 -12.97 -0.21 -12.09
CA ASP A 39 -13.62 0.64 -13.10
C ASP A 39 -15.05 0.17 -13.40
N ARG A 40 -15.26 -1.15 -13.53
CA ARG A 40 -16.60 -1.72 -13.70
C ARG A 40 -17.49 -1.47 -12.50
N LEU A 41 -16.96 -1.66 -11.28
CA LEU A 41 -17.72 -1.39 -10.06
C LEU A 41 -18.12 0.08 -9.96
N LEU A 42 -17.25 1.00 -10.41
CA LEU A 42 -17.54 2.43 -10.44
C LEU A 42 -18.69 2.81 -11.38
N LEU A 43 -18.94 2.02 -12.43
CA LEU A 43 -20.11 2.20 -13.31
C LEU A 43 -21.43 1.92 -12.59
N THR A 44 -21.41 1.05 -11.57
CA THR A 44 -22.60 0.71 -10.78
C THR A 44 -22.89 1.69 -9.63
N SER A 45 -21.94 2.59 -9.34
CA SER A 45 -22.05 3.54 -8.24
C SER A 45 -23.05 4.68 -8.55
N PRO A 46 -23.91 5.07 -7.59
CA PRO A 46 -24.74 6.27 -7.72
C PRO A 46 -23.90 7.51 -8.03
N ALA A 47 -24.43 8.43 -8.85
CA ALA A 47 -23.71 9.64 -9.25
C ALA A 47 -23.19 10.47 -8.06
N THR A 48 -23.92 10.47 -6.94
CA THR A 48 -23.55 11.17 -5.70
C THR A 48 -22.35 10.58 -4.97
N LEU A 49 -22.11 9.27 -5.11
CA LEU A 49 -21.03 8.54 -4.43
C LEU A 49 -19.84 8.25 -5.35
N LYS A 50 -20.02 8.38 -6.66
CA LYS A 50 -19.04 8.03 -7.67
C LYS A 50 -17.67 8.69 -7.48
N GLU A 51 -17.65 9.95 -7.05
CA GLU A 51 -16.39 10.66 -6.76
C GLU A 51 -15.67 10.10 -5.53
N SER A 52 -16.39 9.81 -4.44
CA SER A 52 -15.82 9.22 -3.23
C SER A 52 -15.32 7.81 -3.50
N ALA A 53 -16.15 6.99 -4.15
CA ALA A 53 -15.82 5.62 -4.52
C ALA A 53 -14.57 5.56 -5.40
N ARG A 54 -14.39 6.49 -6.35
CA ARG A 54 -13.17 6.54 -7.17
C ARG A 54 -11.92 6.80 -6.31
N LYS A 55 -11.97 7.76 -5.39
CA LYS A 55 -10.84 8.06 -4.49
C LYS A 55 -10.52 6.88 -3.57
N GLU A 56 -11.55 6.20 -3.07
CA GLU A 56 -11.41 4.99 -2.27
C GLU A 56 -10.77 3.86 -3.08
N PHE A 57 -11.18 3.66 -4.33
CA PHE A 57 -10.62 2.66 -5.24
C PHE A 57 -9.17 2.97 -5.60
N GLU A 58 -8.81 4.23 -5.88
CA GLU A 58 -7.42 4.65 -6.08
C GLU A 58 -6.54 4.36 -4.85
N GLY A 59 -7.08 4.57 -3.65
CA GLY A 59 -6.41 4.20 -2.40
C GLY A 59 -6.22 2.70 -2.26
N PHE A 60 -7.26 1.93 -2.58
CA PHE A 60 -7.24 0.47 -2.54
C PHE A 60 -6.25 -0.13 -3.56
N GLU A 61 -6.20 0.37 -4.80
CA GLU A 61 -5.24 -0.06 -5.80
C GLU A 61 -3.79 0.12 -5.33
N LYS A 62 -3.48 1.26 -4.68
CA LYS A 62 -2.14 1.51 -4.11
C LYS A 62 -1.81 0.52 -3.01
N LEU A 63 -2.76 0.22 -2.12
CA LEU A 63 -2.58 -0.77 -1.07
C LEU A 63 -2.38 -2.17 -1.64
N PHE A 64 -3.19 -2.56 -2.64
CA PHE A 64 -3.08 -3.85 -3.29
C PHE A 64 -1.75 -4.00 -4.05
N ALA A 65 -1.30 -2.95 -4.75
CA ALA A 65 0.00 -2.94 -5.41
C ALA A 65 1.14 -3.17 -4.42
N ARG A 66 1.10 -2.53 -3.24
CA ARG A 66 2.07 -2.77 -2.16
C ARG A 66 1.96 -4.20 -1.61
N PHE A 67 0.75 -4.74 -1.48
CA PHE A 67 0.51 -6.09 -0.96
C PHE A 67 1.08 -7.19 -1.85
N ILE A 68 0.89 -7.10 -3.17
CA ILE A 68 1.38 -8.11 -4.12
C ILE A 68 2.86 -7.93 -4.50
N SER A 69 3.41 -6.73 -4.29
CA SER A 69 4.85 -6.52 -4.37
C SER A 69 5.51 -7.39 -3.29
N ASP A 70 6.70 -7.94 -3.56
CA ASP A 70 7.45 -8.73 -2.56
C ASP A 70 7.92 -7.81 -1.41
N PHE A 71 6.99 -7.39 -0.57
CA PHE A 71 7.26 -6.64 0.64
C PHE A 71 7.78 -7.62 1.68
N GLU A 72 9.09 -7.86 1.63
CA GLU A 72 9.79 -8.34 2.81
C GLU A 72 9.60 -7.28 3.91
N PRO A 73 9.12 -7.62 5.11
CA PRO A 73 9.10 -6.68 6.21
C PRO A 73 10.55 -6.26 6.47
N SER A 74 10.91 -5.07 5.95
CA SER A 74 12.25 -4.47 6.02
C SER A 74 12.53 -3.95 7.44
N ILE A 75 12.41 -4.83 8.43
CA ILE A 75 12.91 -4.58 9.78
C ILE A 75 14.25 -5.31 9.85
N HIS A 76 15.32 -4.55 9.58
CA HIS A 76 16.68 -5.01 9.85
C HIS A 76 16.92 -4.90 11.35
N TRP A 77 16.90 -6.03 12.06
CA TRP A 77 17.05 -6.06 13.52
C TRP A 77 18.32 -5.38 14.01
N ASP A 78 19.40 -5.48 13.23
CA ASP A 78 20.70 -4.86 13.52
C ASP A 78 20.69 -3.32 13.41
N GLU A 79 19.69 -2.76 12.74
CA GLU A 79 19.52 -1.30 12.57
C GLU A 79 18.63 -0.69 13.66
N ILE A 80 18.04 -1.50 14.54
CA ILE A 80 17.20 -1.01 15.63
C ILE A 80 18.09 -0.32 16.67
N GLN A 81 17.88 0.98 16.87
CA GLN A 81 18.61 1.80 17.83
C GLN A 81 17.67 2.35 18.91
N LYS A 82 18.24 2.62 20.09
CA LYS A 82 17.52 3.36 21.13
C LYS A 82 17.26 4.78 20.63
N LEU A 83 16.08 5.30 20.94
CA LEU A 83 15.77 6.71 20.69
C LEU A 83 16.74 7.60 21.47
N GLU A 84 17.07 8.75 20.90
CA GLU A 84 17.89 9.76 21.57
C GLU A 84 17.20 10.25 22.85
N GLU A 85 17.99 10.57 23.86
CA GLU A 85 17.50 11.10 25.13
C GLU A 85 16.71 12.40 24.91
N GLY A 86 15.52 12.50 25.50
CA GLY A 86 14.63 13.66 25.32
C GLY A 86 13.66 13.58 24.12
N THR A 87 13.76 12.55 23.25
CA THR A 87 12.79 12.33 22.16
C THR A 87 11.37 12.13 22.70
N ILE A 88 11.26 11.37 23.79
CA ILE A 88 10.01 11.16 24.53
C ILE A 88 10.11 11.97 25.82
N ARG A 89 9.20 12.93 26.00
CA ARG A 89 9.13 13.73 27.22
C ARG A 89 8.18 13.12 28.23
N SER A 90 8.54 13.18 29.51
CA SER A 90 7.63 12.77 30.57
C SER A 90 6.46 13.74 30.65
N TYR A 91 5.24 13.22 30.88
CA TYR A 91 4.07 14.07 31.07
C TYR A 91 4.25 15.06 32.23
N SER A 92 4.98 14.66 33.28
CA SER A 92 5.29 15.52 34.44
C SER A 92 6.14 16.74 34.10
N GLU A 93 6.87 16.72 33.00
CA GLU A 93 7.74 17.81 32.53
C GLU A 93 6.96 18.84 31.68
N ILE A 94 5.73 18.52 31.29
CA ILE A 94 4.90 19.40 30.46
C ILE A 94 4.30 20.49 31.34
N GLN A 95 4.67 21.74 31.06
CA GLN A 95 4.13 22.89 31.78
C GLN A 95 2.64 23.11 31.47
N GLY A 96 1.88 23.41 32.52
CA GLY A 96 0.47 23.79 32.40
C GLY A 96 0.28 25.09 31.61
N VAL A 97 -0.82 25.17 30.87
CA VAL A 97 -1.19 26.37 30.11
C VAL A 97 -2.14 27.23 30.95
N SER A 98 -1.94 28.55 30.94
CA SER A 98 -2.86 29.49 31.58
C SER A 98 -4.25 29.48 30.92
N ALA A 99 -5.30 29.75 31.69
CA ALA A 99 -6.68 29.74 31.20
C ALA A 99 -6.90 30.66 29.98
N THR A 100 -6.26 31.83 29.97
CA THR A 100 -6.33 32.80 28.86
C THR A 100 -5.75 32.25 27.57
N LYS A 101 -4.68 31.45 27.65
CA LYS A 101 -4.02 30.84 26.48
C LYS A 101 -4.70 29.53 26.07
N ALA A 102 -5.27 28.80 27.02
CA ALA A 102 -5.98 27.54 26.77
C ALA A 102 -7.10 27.70 25.72
N LYS A 103 -7.89 28.77 25.81
CA LYS A 103 -8.94 29.07 24.81
C LYS A 103 -8.37 29.11 23.39
N SER A 104 -7.32 29.91 23.17
CA SER A 104 -6.70 30.07 21.85
C SER A 104 -6.09 28.77 21.28
N LEU A 105 -5.69 27.84 22.14
CA LEU A 105 -5.18 26.53 21.74
C LEU A 105 -6.32 25.57 21.38
N LEU A 106 -7.40 25.57 22.17
CA LEU A 106 -8.60 24.77 21.91
C LEU A 106 -9.29 25.17 20.62
N ASP A 107 -9.29 26.46 20.28
CA ASP A 107 -9.85 26.97 19.02
C ASP A 107 -9.15 26.36 17.77
N ARG A 108 -7.96 25.78 17.94
CA ARG A 108 -7.18 25.10 16.87
C ARG A 108 -7.18 23.58 16.99
N LEU A 109 -7.76 23.04 18.07
CA LEU A 109 -7.75 21.61 18.35
C LEU A 109 -8.93 20.93 17.65
N VAL A 110 -8.64 19.89 16.88
CA VAL A 110 -9.65 18.98 16.33
C VAL A 110 -9.55 17.65 17.07
N VAL A 111 -10.67 17.20 17.64
CA VAL A 111 -10.76 15.90 18.31
C VAL A 111 -11.30 14.87 17.32
N VAL A 112 -10.47 13.91 16.92
CA VAL A 112 -10.85 12.79 16.05
C VAL A 112 -10.98 11.53 16.89
N LYS A 113 -12.11 10.83 16.76
CA LYS A 113 -12.34 9.51 17.37
C LYS A 113 -12.42 8.46 16.27
N LEU A 114 -11.62 7.40 16.38
CA LEU A 114 -11.64 6.26 15.44
C LEU A 114 -12.79 5.31 15.82
N ASN A 115 -13.93 5.45 15.16
CA ASN A 115 -15.17 4.71 15.48
C ASN A 115 -15.52 3.65 14.42
N GLY A 116 -14.53 3.04 13.77
CA GLY A 116 -14.75 2.02 12.73
C GLY A 116 -14.93 0.60 13.27
N GLY A 117 -14.69 0.37 14.56
CA GLY A 117 -14.83 -0.96 15.18
C GLY A 117 -16.30 -1.31 15.43
N ILE A 118 -16.70 -2.50 14.97
CA ILE A 118 -18.01 -3.09 15.28
C ILE A 118 -17.81 -3.99 16.51
N GLY A 119 -18.57 -3.73 17.58
CA GLY A 119 -18.40 -4.34 18.91
C GLY A 119 -18.80 -5.82 19.04
N ASP A 120 -18.74 -6.60 17.95
CA ASP A 120 -19.24 -7.99 17.90
C ASP A 120 -18.49 -8.96 18.82
N PHE A 121 -17.37 -8.55 19.40
CA PHE A 121 -16.61 -9.31 20.40
C PHE A 121 -17.27 -9.37 21.79
N HIS A 122 -18.38 -8.66 22.02
CA HIS A 122 -19.09 -8.62 23.31
C HIS A 122 -20.37 -9.49 23.37
N GLY A 123 -20.53 -10.45 22.44
CA GLY A 123 -21.74 -11.25 22.27
C GLY A 123 -21.58 -12.77 22.41
N VAL A 124 -20.75 -13.25 23.35
CA VAL A 124 -20.69 -14.67 23.76
C VAL A 124 -20.74 -14.79 25.27
#